data_AF-A0A6B3GGW8-F1
#
_entry.id   AF-A0A6B3GGW8-F1
#
_cell.length_a   1.000
_cell.length_b   1.000
_cell.length_c   1.000
_cell.angle_alpha   90.00
_cell.angle_beta   90.00
_cell.angle_gamma   90.00
#
_symmetry.space_group_name_H-M   'P 1'
#
loop_
_entity.id
_entity.type
_entity.pdbx_description
1 polymer ?
#
loop_
_entity_poly.entity_id
_entity_poly.type
_entity_poly.pdbx_seq_one_letter_code
_entity_poly.pdbx_strand_id
1 'polypeptide(L)'
;RQIFLKDAKLNLETLHQRARQTAFLVPGLTIIVRDERGIDGEGKTEETFRFDGGISEFCEYLAQDKAVCDVQRLSGTGTFKETVP
;
A
#
# COMPACT_ATOMS: atom_id res chain seq x y z
N ARG A 1 27.37 -2.20 -16.94
CA ARG A 1 26.27 -3.19 -16.92
C ARG A 1 24.98 -2.42 -16.70
N GLN A 2 24.06 -2.43 -17.66
CA GLN A 2 22.78 -1.72 -17.57
C GLN A 2 21.72 -2.66 -16.98
N ILE A 3 21.08 -2.24 -15.88
CA ILE A 3 20.10 -3.07 -15.14
C ILE A 3 18.66 -2.83 -15.61
N PHE A 4 18.36 -1.62 -16.11
CA PHE A 4 17.03 -1.23 -16.59
C PHE A 4 17.04 -0.85 -18.07
N LEU A 5 15.94 -1.15 -18.77
CA LEU A 5 15.73 -0.75 -20.16
C LEU A 5 15.64 0.77 -20.30
N LYS A 6 15.94 1.30 -21.48
CA LYS A 6 15.98 2.75 -21.75
C LYS A 6 14.61 3.43 -21.57
N ASP A 7 13.54 2.67 -21.78
CA ASP A 7 12.14 3.07 -21.70
C ASP A 7 11.47 2.68 -20.38
N ALA A 8 12.23 2.14 -19.41
CA ALA A 8 11.69 1.82 -18.10
C ALA A 8 11.15 3.09 -17.43
N LYS A 9 9.88 3.03 -17.02
CA LYS A 9 9.18 4.13 -16.34
C LYS A 9 8.70 3.66 -14.97
N LEU A 10 8.67 4.59 -14.02
CA LEU A 10 7.97 4.36 -12.76
C LEU A 10 6.46 4.34 -13.02
N ASN A 11 5.81 3.29 -12.52
CA ASN A 11 4.36 3.19 -12.46
C ASN A 11 3.87 3.89 -11.18
N LEU A 12 3.15 5.00 -11.34
CA LEU A 12 2.67 5.82 -10.22
C LEU A 12 1.62 5.06 -9.39
N GLU A 13 0.72 4.33 -10.04
CA GLU A 13 -0.31 3.53 -9.37
C GLU A 13 0.31 2.48 -8.45
N THR A 14 1.33 1.76 -8.94
CA THR A 14 2.04 0.76 -8.14
C THR A 14 2.75 1.40 -6.94
N LEU A 15 3.32 2.59 -7.11
CA LEU A 15 3.93 3.35 -6.00
C LEU A 15 2.87 3.75 -4.96
N HIS A 16 1.71 4.24 -5.40
CA HIS A 16 0.61 4.64 -4.52
C HIS A 16 0.08 3.44 -3.73
N GLN A 17 -0.11 2.28 -4.37
CA GLN A 17 -0.54 1.06 -3.68
C GLN A 17 0.43 0.65 -2.57
N ARG A 18 1.75 0.70 -2.84
CA ARG A 18 2.77 0.37 -1.83
C ARG A 18 2.86 1.40 -0.72
N ALA A 19 2.81 2.70 -1.05
CA ALA A 19 2.79 3.77 -0.07
C ALA A 19 1.59 3.65 0.87
N ARG A 20 0.39 3.43 0.31
CA ARG A 20 -0.84 3.20 1.06
C ARG A 20 -0.72 2.00 2.01
N GLN A 21 -0.28 0.85 1.49
CA GLN A 21 -0.05 -0.35 2.30
C GLN A 21 0.91 -0.06 3.47
N THR A 22 2.05 0.57 3.22
CA THR A 22 3.04 0.87 4.27
C THR A 22 2.50 1.86 5.30
N ALA A 23 1.76 2.88 4.88
CA ALA A 23 1.15 3.86 5.79
C ALA A 23 0.11 3.22 6.72
N PHE A 24 -0.64 2.21 6.25
CA PHE A 24 -1.52 1.44 7.12
C PHE A 24 -0.77 0.52 8.11
N LEU A 25 0.39 0.00 7.75
CA LEU A 25 1.15 -0.91 8.62
C LEU A 25 1.84 -0.19 9.79
N VAL A 26 2.10 1.11 9.67
CA VAL A 26 2.82 1.92 10.66
C VAL A 26 1.92 3.08 11.11
N PRO A 27 1.20 2.94 12.23
CA PRO A 27 0.33 3.99 12.74
C PRO A 27 1.07 5.32 12.92
N GLY A 28 0.47 6.41 12.43
CA GLY A 28 1.05 7.76 12.48
C GLY A 28 2.10 8.07 11.41
N LEU A 29 2.48 7.09 10.56
CA LEU A 29 3.37 7.35 9.43
C LEU A 29 2.65 8.15 8.35
N THR A 30 3.27 9.25 7.93
CA THR A 30 2.81 10.05 6.78
C THR A 30 3.75 9.81 5.60
N ILE A 31 3.19 9.38 4.47
CA ILE A 31 3.91 9.22 3.20
C ILE A 31 3.30 10.17 2.19
N ILE A 32 4.14 10.99 1.55
CA ILE A 32 3.72 11.92 0.50
C ILE A 32 4.40 11.49 -0.80
N VAL A 33 3.62 11.18 -1.82
CA VAL A 33 4.11 10.85 -3.16
C VAL A 33 3.86 12.04 -4.07
N ARG A 34 4.94 12.62 -4.59
CA ARG A 34 4.91 13.74 -5.55
C ARG A 34 5.38 13.26 -6.90
N ASP A 35 4.53 13.41 -7.92
CA ASP A 35 4.94 13.19 -9.31
C ASP A 35 5.22 14.54 -9.98
N GLU A 36 6.50 14.83 -10.21
CA GLU A 36 6.92 16.07 -10.86
C GLU A 36 6.92 15.99 -12.39
N ARG A 37 6.61 14.85 -12.98
CA ARG A 37 6.73 14.62 -14.43
C ARG A 37 5.68 15.38 -15.24
N GLY A 38 4.52 15.71 -14.65
CA GLY A 38 3.44 16.40 -15.35
C GLY A 38 2.94 15.63 -16.57
N ILE A 39 2.74 14.32 -16.42
CA ILE A 39 2.38 13.41 -17.51
C ILE A 39 0.96 13.72 -17.98
N ASP A 40 0.70 13.59 -19.29
CA ASP A 40 -0.62 13.72 -19.92
C ASP A 40 -1.35 15.06 -19.68
N GLY A 41 -0.60 16.13 -19.39
CA GLY A 41 -1.14 17.49 -19.25
C GLY A 41 -1.84 17.77 -17.92
N GLU A 42 -1.87 16.81 -16.99
CA GLU A 42 -2.52 16.96 -15.68
C GLU A 42 -1.68 17.72 -14.64
N GLY A 43 -0.48 18.18 -15.01
CA GLY A 43 0.41 18.93 -14.11
C GLY A 43 1.05 18.05 -13.04
N LYS A 44 1.79 18.68 -12.12
CA LYS A 44 2.42 17.96 -11.00
C LYS A 44 1.33 17.45 -10.06
N THR A 45 1.42 16.20 -9.63
CA THR A 45 0.46 15.60 -8.69
C THR A 45 1.10 15.32 -7.34
N GLU A 46 0.30 15.36 -6.28
CA GLU A 46 0.70 15.04 -4.91
C GLU A 46 -0.41 14.22 -4.24
N GLU A 47 -0.07 13.04 -3.71
CA GLU A 47 -0.98 12.22 -2.89
C GLU A 47 -0.35 11.98 -1.51
N THR A 48 -1.13 12.18 -0.45
CA THR A 48 -0.71 11.97 0.93
C THR A 48 -1.43 10.78 1.54
N PHE A 49 -0.66 9.88 2.15
CA PHE A 49 -1.13 8.68 2.84
C PHE A 49 -0.79 8.79 4.32
N ARG A 50 -1.79 8.81 5.19
CA ARG A 50 -1.65 8.74 6.64
C ARG A 50 -2.88 8.05 7.21
N PHE A 51 -2.66 6.98 7.95
CA PHE A 51 -3.73 6.17 8.52
C PHE A 51 -3.37 5.82 9.97
N ASP A 52 -4.26 6.17 10.89
CA ASP A 52 -4.03 5.98 12.33
C ASP A 52 -4.71 4.68 12.84
N GLY A 53 -5.68 4.12 12.11
CA GLY A 53 -6.39 2.88 12.45
C GLY A 53 -5.61 1.60 12.13
N GLY A 54 -4.41 1.73 11.56
CA GLY A 54 -3.48 0.64 11.34
C GLY A 54 -4.01 -0.44 10.37
N ILE A 55 -3.67 -1.71 10.65
CA ILE A 55 -4.06 -2.83 9.78
C ILE A 55 -5.56 -3.12 9.75
N SER A 56 -6.31 -2.67 10.76
CA SER A 56 -7.78 -2.84 10.78
C SER A 56 -8.43 -1.95 9.71
N GLU A 57 -8.02 -0.68 9.64
CA GLU A 57 -8.42 0.26 8.60
C GLU A 57 -7.99 -0.21 7.20
N PHE A 58 -6.86 -0.91 7.10
CA PHE A 58 -6.44 -1.53 5.84
C PHE A 58 -7.39 -2.63 5.38
N CYS A 59 -7.84 -3.51 6.29
CA CYS A 59 -8.81 -4.54 5.96
C CYS A 59 -10.13 -3.94 5.48
N GLU A 60 -10.59 -2.84 6.10
CA GLU A 60 -11.78 -2.10 5.66
C GLU A 60 -11.57 -1.50 4.27
N TYR A 61 -10.43 -0.86 4.03
CA TYR A 61 -10.09 -0.30 2.73
C TYR A 61 -10.06 -1.37 1.61
N LEU A 62 -9.62 -2.59 1.91
CA LEU A 62 -9.61 -3.69 0.93
C LEU A 62 -11.00 -4.29 0.68
N ALA A 63 -11.94 -4.16 1.62
CA ALA A 63 -13.30 -4.68 1.51
C ALA A 63 -14.20 -3.73 0.71
N GLN A 64 -14.14 -3.82 -0.62
CA GLN A 64 -14.92 -2.96 -1.53
C GLN A 64 -16.43 -3.24 -1.50
N ASP A 65 -16.82 -4.46 -1.11
CA ASP A 65 -18.21 -4.90 -1.05
C ASP A 65 -18.87 -4.58 0.29
N LYS A 66 -20.20 -4.75 0.36
CA LYS A 66 -20.97 -4.57 1.60
C LYS A 66 -20.46 -5.54 2.68
N ALA A 67 -20.09 -5.00 3.84
CA ALA A 67 -19.67 -5.77 4.99
C ALA A 67 -20.77 -6.75 5.47
N VAL A 68 -20.37 -8.00 5.69
CA VAL A 68 -21.20 -9.04 6.32
C VAL A 68 -20.94 -9.11 7.83
N CYS A 69 -19.69 -8.84 8.24
CA CYS A 69 -19.26 -8.75 9.63
C CYS A 69 -18.15 -7.71 9.78
N ASP A 70 -17.87 -7.31 11.01
CA ASP A 70 -16.79 -6.39 11.35
C ASP A 70 -15.41 -7.03 11.16
N VAL A 71 -14.36 -6.20 11.08
CA VAL A 71 -12.97 -6.68 10.98
C VAL A 71 -12.58 -7.46 12.22
N GLN A 72 -12.26 -8.74 12.03
CA GLN A 72 -11.83 -9.63 13.11
C GLN A 72 -10.30 -9.62 13.26
N ARG A 73 -9.83 -9.37 14.49
CA ARG A 73 -8.41 -9.45 14.84
C ARG A 73 -8.12 -10.73 15.60
N LEU A 74 -7.37 -11.63 14.95
CA LEU A 74 -6.85 -12.83 15.59
C LEU A 74 -5.53 -12.52 16.30
N SER A 75 -5.38 -13.05 17.51
CA SER A 75 -4.14 -12.95 18.28
C SER A 75 -3.84 -14.30 18.94
N GLY A 76 -2.56 -14.63 19.03
CA GLY A 76 -2.10 -15.91 19.57
C GLY A 76 -0.70 -16.26 19.09
N THR A 77 -0.20 -17.40 19.56
CA THR A 77 1.10 -17.94 19.19
C THR A 77 0.97 -19.44 18.94
N GLY A 78 1.76 -20.00 18.03
CA GLY A 78 1.75 -21.43 17.73
C GLY A 78 3.04 -21.88 17.07
N THR A 79 3.23 -23.20 16.99
CA THR A 79 4.37 -23.82 16.31
C THR A 79 3.93 -24.38 14.96
N PHE A 80 4.68 -24.06 13.90
CA PHE A 80 4.48 -24.61 12.56
C PHE A 80 5.67 -25.50 12.20
N LYS A 81 5.40 -26.67 11.60
CA LYS A 81 6.43 -27.52 11.00
C LYS A 81 6.28 -27.44 9.49
N GLU A 82 7.20 -26.74 8.83
CA GLU A 82 7.23 -26.66 7.37
C GLU A 82 7.53 -28.03 6.77
N THR A 83 6.58 -28.57 6.00
CA THR A 83 6.80 -29.74 5.16
C THR A 83 7.06 -29.26 3.74
N VAL A 84 8.33 -29.23 3.35
CA VAL A 84 8.74 -28.99 1.96
C VAL A 84 8.51 -30.30 1.17
N PRO A 85 7.67 -30.32 0.11
CA PRO A 85 7.55 -31.45 -0.79
C PRO A 85 8.75 -31.59 -1.74
#